data_AF-A0AA40AWV8-F1
#
_entry.id   AF-A0AA40AWV8-F1
#
_cell.length_a   1.000
_cell.length_b   1.000
_cell.length_c   1.000
_cell.angle_alpha   90.00
_cell.angle_beta   90.00
_cell.angle_gamma   90.00
#
_symmetry.space_group_name_H-M   'P 1'
#
loop_
_entity.id
_entity.type
_entity.pdbx_description
1 polymer ?
#
loop_
_entity_poly.entity_id
_entity_poly.type
_entity_poly.pdbx_seq_one_letter_code
_entity_poly.pdbx_strand_id
1 'polypeptide(L)'
;ARWCADMAAAVAHTHGVAHTYHKDIKPNNFVIDDDDNLVLCDWEQSDVAFSTLASEADGTWDVAVTLAPRGLATRPLLTYSKYAGPPRRSMEEDVVGFGDKSWHAWNAFRVWSEDSSLALPLELTEVFSLGRSMWMLLCQAKVDLDDVERAGDIQTTWENGGEDIPAAWKRFVDRCLVPDPNYRPDVLEVVDFWKRERAINHS
;
A
#
# COMPACT_ATOMS: atom_id res chain seq x y z
N ALA A 1 10.36 8.88 -12.88
CA ALA A 1 8.92 9.06 -13.19
C ALA A 1 8.33 7.85 -13.90
N ARG A 2 8.93 7.35 -15.00
CA ARG A 2 8.40 6.22 -15.79
C ARG A 2 7.91 5.04 -14.93
N TRP A 3 8.81 4.45 -14.16
CA TRP A 3 8.50 3.28 -13.32
C TRP A 3 7.43 3.55 -12.26
N CYS A 4 7.48 4.70 -11.56
CA CYS A 4 6.40 5.06 -10.65
C CYS A 4 5.04 5.23 -11.36
N ALA A 5 5.04 5.73 -12.61
CA ALA A 5 3.82 5.83 -13.40
C ALA A 5 3.28 4.45 -13.80
N ASP A 6 4.16 3.52 -14.17
CA ASP A 6 3.79 2.14 -14.52
C ASP A 6 3.24 1.40 -13.28
N MET A 7 3.89 1.54 -12.11
CA MET A 7 3.39 0.99 -10.83
C MET A 7 2.00 1.53 -10.47
N ALA A 8 1.80 2.85 -10.56
CA ALA A 8 0.51 3.47 -10.27
C ALA A 8 -0.59 3.00 -11.23
N ALA A 9 -0.27 2.89 -12.52
CA ALA A 9 -1.21 2.42 -13.54
C ALA A 9 -1.62 0.96 -13.31
N ALA A 10 -0.68 0.08 -12.93
CA ALA A 10 -0.97 -1.31 -12.63
C ALA A 10 -1.92 -1.45 -11.43
N VAL A 11 -1.68 -0.71 -10.35
CA VAL A 11 -2.56 -0.72 -9.16
C VAL A 11 -3.94 -0.15 -9.49
N ALA A 12 -4.01 0.98 -10.20
CA ALA A 12 -5.28 1.55 -10.62
C ALA A 12 -6.09 0.62 -11.53
N HIS A 13 -5.43 -0.10 -12.44
CA HIS A 13 -6.09 -1.13 -13.26
C HIS A 13 -6.62 -2.28 -12.40
N THR A 14 -5.86 -2.69 -11.39
CA THR A 14 -6.26 -3.73 -10.44
C THR A 14 -7.56 -3.36 -9.72
N HIS A 15 -7.66 -2.11 -9.24
CA HIS A 15 -8.86 -1.61 -8.55
C HIS A 15 -10.03 -1.36 -9.49
N GLY A 16 -9.78 -0.63 -10.59
CA GLY A 16 -10.83 -0.07 -11.43
C GLY A 16 -11.34 -1.00 -12.53
N VAL A 17 -10.52 -1.97 -12.99
CA VAL A 17 -10.87 -2.87 -14.10
C VAL A 17 -10.98 -4.31 -13.62
N ALA A 18 -10.00 -4.79 -12.86
CA ALA A 18 -10.04 -6.15 -12.33
C ALA A 18 -10.94 -6.27 -11.09
N HIS A 19 -11.36 -5.16 -10.49
CA HIS A 19 -12.22 -5.10 -9.31
C HIS A 19 -11.71 -5.96 -8.15
N THR A 20 -10.39 -5.92 -7.95
CA THR A 20 -9.70 -6.67 -6.90
C THR A 20 -8.59 -5.80 -6.28
N TYR A 21 -7.90 -6.35 -5.29
CA TYR A 21 -6.80 -5.72 -4.57
C TYR A 21 -5.63 -6.71 -4.52
N HIS A 22 -4.41 -6.20 -4.68
CA HIS A 22 -3.21 -7.03 -4.79
C HIS A 22 -2.74 -7.57 -3.43
N LYS A 23 -2.85 -6.78 -2.37
CA LYS A 23 -2.53 -7.08 -0.96
C LYS A 23 -1.03 -7.20 -0.65
N ASP A 24 -0.18 -7.33 -1.68
CA ASP A 24 1.28 -7.49 -1.59
C ASP A 24 2.13 -6.43 -2.29
N ILE A 25 1.69 -5.18 -2.37
CA ILE A 25 2.44 -4.20 -3.16
C ILE A 25 3.82 -3.93 -2.53
N LYS A 26 4.87 -4.42 -3.19
CA LYS A 26 6.29 -4.26 -2.81
C LYS A 26 7.18 -4.29 -4.06
N PRO A 27 8.41 -3.74 -4.00
CA PRO A 27 9.29 -3.69 -5.18
C PRO A 27 9.51 -5.04 -5.87
N ASN A 28 9.65 -6.13 -5.10
CA ASN A 28 9.90 -7.48 -5.64
C ASN A 28 8.78 -8.03 -6.52
N ASN A 29 7.57 -7.47 -6.41
CA ASN A 29 6.41 -7.91 -7.18
C ASN A 29 6.20 -7.05 -8.43
N PHE A 30 7.15 -6.16 -8.75
CA PHE A 30 7.20 -5.47 -10.02
C PHE A 30 8.40 -5.99 -10.83
N VAL A 31 8.11 -6.63 -11.96
CA VAL A 31 9.13 -7.11 -12.90
C VAL A 31 9.24 -6.17 -14.10
N ILE A 32 10.42 -6.10 -14.70
CA ILE A 32 10.68 -5.30 -15.90
C ILE A 32 10.52 -6.21 -17.12
N ASP A 33 9.69 -5.81 -18.08
CA ASP A 33 9.52 -6.51 -19.36
C ASP A 33 10.58 -6.10 -20.41
N ASP A 34 10.55 -6.72 -21.59
CA ASP A 34 11.51 -6.46 -22.69
C ASP A 34 11.46 -5.01 -23.22
N ASP A 35 10.39 -4.28 -22.92
CA ASP A 35 10.18 -2.89 -23.32
C ASP A 35 10.53 -1.89 -22.20
N ASP A 36 11.14 -2.34 -21.09
CA ASP A 36 11.46 -1.57 -19.88
C ASP A 36 10.23 -1.06 -19.07
N ASN A 37 9.05 -1.66 -19.24
CA ASN A 37 7.87 -1.35 -18.43
C ASN A 37 7.86 -2.16 -17.14
N LEU A 38 7.38 -1.56 -16.04
CA LEU A 38 7.09 -2.33 -14.83
C LEU A 38 5.73 -3.01 -14.90
N VAL A 39 5.73 -4.32 -14.65
CA VAL A 39 4.55 -5.19 -14.63
C VAL A 39 4.36 -5.74 -13.21
N LEU A 40 3.15 -5.59 -12.66
CA LEU A 40 2.77 -6.15 -11.36
C LEU A 40 2.49 -7.66 -11.48
N CYS A 41 3.09 -8.46 -10.61
CA CYS A 41 2.98 -9.92 -10.57
C CYS A 41 2.77 -10.45 -9.14
N ASP A 42 2.76 -11.77 -9.00
CA ASP A 42 2.63 -12.48 -7.72
C ASP A 42 1.28 -12.24 -7.02
N TRP A 43 0.23 -12.74 -7.69
CA TRP A 43 -1.17 -12.62 -7.27
C TRP A 43 -1.59 -13.64 -6.21
N GLU A 44 -0.73 -14.61 -5.89
CA GLU A 44 -1.02 -15.67 -4.94
C GLU A 44 -0.52 -15.24 -3.55
N GLN A 45 -1.43 -14.85 -2.67
CA GLN A 45 -1.03 -14.40 -1.33
C GLN A 45 -1.84 -15.00 -0.20
N SER A 46 -1.10 -15.64 0.70
CA SER A 46 -1.52 -16.08 2.03
C SER A 46 -0.86 -15.29 3.18
N ASP A 47 0.10 -14.41 2.88
CA ASP A 47 0.85 -13.61 3.85
C ASP A 47 0.87 -12.12 3.45
N VAL A 48 1.37 -11.22 4.30
CA VAL A 48 1.47 -9.77 4.02
C VAL A 48 2.86 -9.34 3.62
N ALA A 49 2.94 -8.31 2.76
CA ALA A 49 4.16 -7.54 2.55
C ALA A 49 4.58 -6.82 3.83
N PHE A 50 5.32 -7.50 4.68
CA PHE A 50 5.74 -7.00 5.98
C PHE A 50 6.46 -5.62 5.91
N SER A 51 7.25 -5.36 4.86
CA SER A 51 7.98 -4.09 4.71
C SER A 51 7.14 -2.93 4.17
N THR A 52 5.95 -3.19 3.64
CA THR A 52 5.11 -2.17 2.97
C THR A 52 3.67 -2.15 3.46
N LEU A 53 3.29 -3.02 4.40
CA LEU A 53 1.95 -3.06 5.00
C LEU A 53 1.66 -1.76 5.77
N ALA A 54 0.50 -1.16 5.48
CA ALA A 54 0.03 -0.02 6.27
C ALA A 54 -0.40 -0.48 7.67
N SER A 55 -0.08 0.31 8.69
CA SER A 55 -0.31 -0.07 10.09
C SER A 55 -1.77 -0.37 10.43
N GLU A 56 -2.72 0.25 9.73
CA GLU A 56 -4.15 -0.01 9.95
C GLU A 56 -4.63 -1.35 9.38
N ALA A 57 -3.84 -1.99 8.52
CA ALA A 57 -4.17 -3.26 7.89
C ALA A 57 -3.53 -4.48 8.57
N ASP A 58 -2.83 -4.28 9.69
CA ASP A 58 -2.14 -5.32 10.47
C ASP A 58 -3.07 -6.34 11.16
N GLY A 59 -4.38 -6.21 10.96
CA GLY A 59 -5.41 -7.09 11.54
C GLY A 59 -5.89 -6.66 12.93
N THR A 60 -5.29 -5.64 13.55
CA THR A 60 -5.65 -5.15 14.90
C THR A 60 -6.69 -4.04 14.90
N TRP A 61 -7.23 -3.70 13.72
CA TRP A 61 -8.17 -2.61 13.52
C TRP A 61 -9.45 -3.05 12.80
N ASP A 62 -10.54 -2.43 13.23
CA ASP A 62 -11.79 -2.31 12.48
C ASP A 62 -11.86 -0.93 11.84
N VAL A 63 -12.66 -0.82 10.78
CA VAL A 63 -12.90 0.44 10.09
C VAL A 63 -14.40 0.62 9.85
N ALA A 64 -14.88 1.82 10.11
CA ALA A 64 -16.21 2.27 9.74
C ALA A 64 -16.11 3.35 8.66
N VAL A 65 -16.93 3.23 7.63
CA VAL A 65 -17.04 4.21 6.55
C VAL A 65 -18.27 5.07 6.77
N THR A 66 -18.07 6.38 6.89
CA THR A 66 -19.15 7.35 7.10
C THR A 66 -19.20 8.35 5.96
N LEU A 67 -20.41 8.72 5.53
CA LEU A 67 -20.56 9.77 4.53
C LEU A 67 -20.01 11.07 5.10
N ALA A 68 -19.14 11.73 4.35
CA ALA A 68 -18.64 13.04 4.76
C ALA A 68 -19.81 14.03 4.88
N PRO A 69 -19.78 14.93 5.89
CA PRO A 69 -20.74 16.01 5.97
C PRO A 69 -20.78 16.79 4.65
N ARG A 70 -21.99 17.09 4.15
CA ARG A 70 -22.16 17.77 2.86
C ARG A 70 -21.30 19.04 2.81
N GLY A 71 -20.41 19.11 1.82
CA GLY A 71 -19.59 20.29 1.53
C GLY A 71 -18.21 20.34 2.20
N LEU A 72 -17.82 19.34 3.00
CA LEU A 72 -16.53 19.35 3.73
C LEU A 72 -15.47 18.38 3.19
N ALA A 73 -15.86 17.27 2.56
CA ALA A 73 -14.90 16.34 1.96
C ALA A 73 -15.41 15.78 0.62
N THR A 74 -14.47 15.50 -0.28
CA THR A 74 -14.70 14.92 -1.61
C THR A 74 -14.91 13.40 -1.57
N ARG A 75 -14.66 12.76 -0.42
CA ARG A 75 -14.78 11.31 -0.21
C ARG A 75 -15.33 10.96 1.19
N PRO A 76 -15.86 9.75 1.40
CA PRO A 76 -16.24 9.26 2.73
C PRO A 76 -15.12 9.36 3.77
N LEU A 77 -15.49 9.51 5.03
CA LEU A 77 -14.58 9.55 6.18
C LEU A 77 -14.42 8.14 6.76
N LEU A 78 -13.17 7.73 6.97
CA LEU A 78 -12.79 6.48 7.61
C LEU A 78 -12.51 6.69 9.09
N THR A 79 -13.17 5.92 9.95
CA THR A 79 -12.91 5.91 11.39
C THR A 79 -12.42 4.53 11.80
N TYR A 80 -11.20 4.47 12.34
CA TYR A 80 -10.59 3.23 12.79
C TYR A 80 -10.79 3.03 14.29
N SER A 81 -11.11 1.81 14.69
CA SER A 81 -11.22 1.41 16.09
C SER A 81 -10.44 0.13 16.35
N LYS A 82 -9.91 -0.04 17.56
CA LYS A 82 -9.20 -1.27 17.90
C LYS A 82 -10.15 -2.47 17.88
N TYR A 83 -9.75 -3.50 17.15
CA TYR A 83 -10.50 -4.74 17.06
C TYR A 83 -10.50 -5.45 18.42
N ALA A 84 -11.69 -5.83 18.90
CA ALA A 84 -11.90 -6.42 20.21
C ALA A 84 -12.29 -7.91 20.17
N GLY A 85 -12.28 -8.53 18.99
CA GLY A 85 -12.62 -9.94 18.81
C GLY A 85 -11.43 -10.90 19.02
N PRO A 86 -11.62 -12.21 18.79
CA PRO A 86 -10.55 -13.21 18.89
C PRO A 86 -9.46 -12.94 17.84
N PRO A 87 -8.19 -13.31 18.10
CA PRO A 87 -7.10 -13.11 17.14
C PRO A 87 -7.49 -13.54 15.73
N ARG A 88 -7.33 -12.62 14.77
CA ARG A 88 -7.61 -12.90 13.36
C ARG A 88 -6.52 -13.84 12.84
N ARG A 89 -6.90 -15.02 12.30
CA ARG A 89 -5.96 -16.04 11.78
C ARG A 89 -6.33 -16.52 10.37
N SER A 90 -5.30 -16.79 9.55
CA SER A 90 -5.47 -17.29 8.17
C SER A 90 -5.85 -18.77 8.11
N MET A 91 -5.51 -19.55 9.14
CA MET A 91 -5.86 -20.97 9.28
C MET A 91 -6.46 -21.26 10.67
N GLU A 92 -7.24 -22.34 10.75
CA GLU A 92 -7.73 -22.86 12.02
C GLU A 92 -6.56 -23.31 12.91
N GLU A 93 -6.69 -23.12 14.22
CA GLU A 93 -5.68 -23.50 15.24
C GLU A 93 -5.36 -24.99 15.20
N ASP A 94 -6.28 -25.79 14.63
CA ASP A 94 -6.31 -27.24 14.65
C ASP A 94 -5.50 -27.88 13.50
N VAL A 95 -4.87 -27.08 12.61
CA VAL A 95 -3.92 -27.61 11.62
C VAL A 95 -2.62 -28.01 12.33
N VAL A 96 -2.66 -29.22 12.88
CA VAL A 96 -1.69 -29.86 13.76
C VAL A 96 -0.26 -29.75 13.19
N GLY A 97 0.63 -29.05 13.90
CA GLY A 97 2.08 -29.20 13.76
C GLY A 97 2.90 -27.98 13.38
N PHE A 98 2.30 -26.81 13.12
CA PHE A 98 3.05 -25.65 12.61
C PHE A 98 3.41 -24.55 13.62
N GLY A 99 2.87 -24.57 14.85
CA GLY A 99 3.23 -23.63 15.92
C GLY A 99 2.74 -22.19 15.70
N ASP A 100 3.18 -21.25 16.55
CA ASP A 100 2.83 -19.83 16.47
C ASP A 100 3.72 -19.07 15.47
N LYS A 101 3.64 -19.46 14.19
CA LYS A 101 4.36 -18.78 13.11
C LYS A 101 3.64 -17.49 12.67
N SER A 102 4.42 -16.46 12.33
CA SER A 102 3.92 -15.14 11.92
C SER A 102 2.94 -15.17 10.73
N TRP A 103 3.08 -16.12 9.81
CA TRP A 103 2.15 -16.28 8.66
C TRP A 103 0.76 -16.81 9.06
N HIS A 104 0.55 -17.21 10.32
CA HIS A 104 -0.80 -17.53 10.83
C HIS A 104 -1.61 -16.27 11.18
N ALA A 105 -0.97 -15.12 11.39
CA ALA A 105 -1.65 -13.88 11.74
C ALA A 105 -2.32 -13.25 10.51
N TRP A 106 -3.57 -12.83 10.68
CA TRP A 106 -4.42 -12.40 9.58
C TRP A 106 -4.42 -10.87 9.45
N ASN A 107 -4.21 -10.38 8.23
CA ASN A 107 -4.35 -8.97 7.90
C ASN A 107 -5.83 -8.57 7.73
N ALA A 108 -6.08 -7.27 7.63
CA ALA A 108 -7.44 -6.77 7.47
C ALA A 108 -8.01 -6.98 6.05
N PHE A 109 -7.17 -7.24 5.05
CA PHE A 109 -7.56 -7.28 3.64
C PHE A 109 -8.62 -8.34 3.32
N ARG A 110 -8.57 -9.53 3.92
CA ARG A 110 -9.57 -10.58 3.60
C ARG A 110 -10.97 -10.17 4.05
N VAL A 111 -11.11 -9.76 5.32
CA VAL A 111 -12.40 -9.29 5.87
C VAL A 111 -12.90 -8.09 5.08
N TRP A 112 -12.02 -7.13 4.81
CA TRP A 112 -12.42 -5.94 4.06
C TRP A 112 -12.81 -6.27 2.62
N SER A 113 -12.16 -7.25 1.97
CA SER A 113 -12.48 -7.64 0.59
C SER A 113 -13.83 -8.36 0.44
N GLU A 114 -14.41 -8.87 1.53
CA GLU A 114 -15.74 -9.50 1.52
C GLU A 114 -16.88 -8.48 1.59
N ASP A 115 -16.60 -7.24 2.02
CA ASP A 115 -17.58 -6.16 2.12
C ASP A 115 -17.25 -5.02 1.14
N SER A 116 -18.08 -4.87 0.10
CA SER A 116 -17.90 -3.80 -0.90
C SER A 116 -17.91 -2.38 -0.32
N SER A 117 -18.49 -2.17 0.87
CA SER A 117 -18.45 -0.86 1.54
C SER A 117 -17.05 -0.49 2.03
N LEU A 118 -16.15 -1.47 2.11
CA LEU A 118 -14.76 -1.34 2.55
C LEU A 118 -13.76 -1.23 1.38
N ALA A 119 -14.24 -0.95 0.17
CA ALA A 119 -13.40 -0.69 -1.00
C ALA A 119 -12.41 0.48 -0.79
N LEU A 120 -12.85 1.57 -0.15
CA LEU A 120 -12.01 2.74 0.11
C LEU A 120 -10.87 2.47 1.10
N PRO A 121 -11.09 1.87 2.29
CA PRO A 121 -9.97 1.53 3.18
C PRO A 121 -8.98 0.57 2.52
N LEU A 122 -9.44 -0.43 1.76
CA LEU A 122 -8.56 -1.33 0.98
C LEU A 122 -7.66 -0.54 0.01
N GLU A 123 -8.26 0.35 -0.77
CA GLU A 123 -7.53 1.18 -1.73
C GLU A 123 -6.46 2.03 -1.02
N LEU A 124 -6.82 2.73 0.06
CA LEU A 124 -5.90 3.64 0.74
C LEU A 124 -4.78 2.91 1.48
N THR A 125 -5.01 1.67 1.92
CA THR A 125 -3.95 0.77 2.39
C THR A 125 -3.00 0.40 1.25
N GLU A 126 -3.51 0.05 0.07
CA GLU A 126 -2.66 -0.25 -1.09
C GLU A 126 -1.90 0.99 -1.60
N VAL A 127 -2.48 2.19 -1.50
CA VAL A 127 -1.78 3.45 -1.79
C VAL A 127 -0.58 3.64 -0.86
N PHE A 128 -0.69 3.27 0.42
CA PHE A 128 0.45 3.32 1.33
C PHE A 128 1.55 2.35 0.91
N SER A 129 1.19 1.09 0.61
CA SER A 129 2.14 0.08 0.14
C SER A 129 2.82 0.48 -1.17
N LEU A 130 2.06 1.09 -2.09
CA LEU A 130 2.55 1.67 -3.33
C LEU A 130 3.52 2.84 -3.07
N GLY A 131 3.15 3.78 -2.20
CA GLY A 131 4.01 4.89 -1.80
C GLY A 131 5.32 4.42 -1.16
N ARG A 132 5.25 3.41 -0.29
CA ARG A 132 6.45 2.80 0.33
C ARG A 132 7.34 2.16 -0.71
N SER A 133 6.76 1.43 -1.66
CA SER A 133 7.49 0.82 -2.77
C SER A 133 8.15 1.85 -3.67
N MET A 134 7.47 2.97 -3.96
CA MET A 134 8.05 4.09 -4.71
C MET A 134 9.18 4.76 -3.94
N TRP A 135 9.06 4.97 -2.64
CA TRP A 135 10.14 5.49 -1.81
C TRP A 135 11.36 4.57 -1.85
N MET A 136 11.17 3.25 -1.69
CA MET A 136 12.25 2.27 -1.78
C MET A 136 12.94 2.30 -3.15
N LEU A 137 12.16 2.36 -4.23
CA LEU A 137 12.66 2.46 -5.60
C LEU A 137 13.47 3.75 -5.82
N LEU A 138 12.92 4.90 -5.42
CA LEU A 138 13.53 6.22 -5.67
C LEU A 138 14.80 6.45 -4.85
N CYS A 139 14.81 6.03 -3.58
CA CYS A 139 16.00 6.12 -2.74
C CYS A 139 17.07 5.09 -3.11
N GLN A 140 16.80 4.19 -4.08
CA GLN A 140 17.58 2.99 -4.36
C GLN A 140 17.94 2.26 -3.06
N ALA A 141 16.94 2.18 -2.18
CA ALA A 141 17.08 1.93 -0.77
C ALA A 141 18.10 0.82 -0.49
N LYS A 142 19.29 1.21 -0.02
CA LYS A 142 20.09 0.38 0.88
C LYS A 142 19.42 0.40 2.25
N VAL A 143 18.13 0.11 2.31
CA VAL A 143 17.45 -0.08 3.57
C VAL A 143 17.90 -1.45 4.03
N ASP A 144 18.72 -1.46 5.05
CA ASP A 144 19.03 -2.67 5.79
C ASP A 144 17.73 -3.14 6.43
N LEU A 145 17.10 -4.12 5.79
CA LEU A 145 15.85 -4.73 6.25
C LEU A 145 16.13 -5.90 7.20
N ASP A 146 17.41 -6.24 7.45
CA ASP A 146 17.79 -7.44 8.20
C ASP A 146 17.33 -7.38 9.67
N ASP A 147 17.19 -6.16 10.24
CA ASP A 147 16.76 -5.92 11.62
C ASP A 147 15.31 -5.37 11.74
N VAL A 148 14.53 -5.34 10.66
CA VAL A 148 13.16 -4.79 10.70
C VAL A 148 12.18 -5.87 11.16
N GLU A 149 11.68 -5.74 12.40
CA GLU A 149 10.69 -6.64 13.01
C GLU A 149 9.23 -6.20 12.88
N ARG A 150 8.94 -4.92 12.57
CA ARG A 150 7.63 -4.44 12.07
C ARG A 150 7.72 -3.42 10.93
N ALA A 151 6.70 -3.37 10.06
CA ALA A 151 6.54 -2.32 9.03
C ALA A 151 6.67 -0.90 9.58
N GLY A 152 6.18 -0.68 10.80
CA GLY A 152 6.21 0.60 11.50
C GLY A 152 7.61 1.03 11.97
N ASP A 153 8.57 0.10 12.01
CA ASP A 153 9.95 0.38 12.41
C ASP A 153 10.76 0.97 11.26
N ILE A 154 10.24 0.91 10.02
CA ILE A 154 10.88 1.48 8.84
C ILE A 154 10.65 3.00 8.82
N GLN A 155 11.70 3.76 9.14
CA GLN A 155 11.70 5.20 8.99
C GLN A 155 11.89 5.60 7.51
N THR A 156 10.85 6.17 6.89
CA THR A 156 10.97 6.79 5.57
C THR A 156 11.63 8.16 5.69
N THR A 157 12.89 8.24 5.30
CA THR A 157 13.65 9.49 5.19
C THR A 157 14.25 9.61 3.79
N TRP A 158 14.48 10.85 3.35
CA TRP A 158 15.13 11.18 2.08
C TRP A 158 16.61 11.55 2.23
N GLU A 159 17.14 11.50 3.47
CA GLU A 159 18.51 11.93 3.81
C GLU A 159 19.58 11.02 3.19
N ASN A 160 19.31 9.73 2.98
CA ASN A 160 20.29 8.73 2.56
C ASN A 160 20.02 8.16 1.16
N GLY A 161 19.79 9.03 0.17
CA GLY A 161 19.56 8.60 -1.22
C GLY A 161 18.51 9.39 -2.00
N GLY A 162 18.08 10.54 -1.48
CA GLY A 162 17.06 11.37 -2.13
C GLY A 162 17.58 12.65 -2.77
N GLU A 163 18.87 12.98 -2.75
CA GLU A 163 19.37 14.32 -3.09
C GLU A 163 18.99 14.79 -4.50
N ASP A 164 19.00 13.89 -5.48
CA ASP A 164 18.66 14.11 -6.88
C ASP A 164 17.16 13.96 -7.19
N ILE A 165 16.37 13.47 -6.23
CA ILE A 165 14.94 13.26 -6.40
C ILE A 165 14.19 14.60 -6.32
N PRO A 166 13.34 14.94 -7.31
CA PRO A 166 12.57 16.18 -7.31
C PRO A 166 11.73 16.35 -6.05
N ALA A 167 11.74 17.55 -5.47
CA ALA A 167 11.01 17.83 -4.22
C ALA A 167 9.49 17.58 -4.34
N ALA A 168 8.92 17.74 -5.53
CA ALA A 168 7.52 17.42 -5.79
C ALA A 168 7.24 15.91 -5.63
N TRP A 169 8.15 15.05 -6.08
CA TRP A 169 8.01 13.60 -5.98
C TRP A 169 8.08 13.15 -4.53
N LYS A 170 9.07 13.67 -3.78
CA LYS A 170 9.21 13.39 -2.34
C LYS A 170 7.93 13.69 -1.59
N ARG A 171 7.43 14.93 -1.72
CA ARG A 171 6.19 15.37 -1.06
C ARG A 171 4.97 14.52 -1.44
N PHE A 172 4.88 14.09 -2.69
CA PHE A 172 3.75 13.28 -3.13
C PHE A 172 3.83 11.84 -2.58
N VAL A 173 5.02 11.26 -2.58
CA VAL A 173 5.27 9.95 -1.94
C VAL A 173 5.01 10.04 -0.43
N ASP A 174 5.48 11.09 0.25
CA ASP A 174 5.22 11.32 1.67
C ASP A 174 3.70 11.41 1.97
N ARG A 175 2.91 12.02 1.07
CA ARG A 175 1.44 12.04 1.18
C ARG A 175 0.82 10.65 1.12
N CYS A 176 1.37 9.73 0.33
CA CYS A 176 0.90 8.34 0.27
C CYS A 176 1.19 7.59 1.59
N LEU A 177 2.22 8.03 2.32
CA LEU A 177 2.72 7.42 3.54
C LEU A 177 2.15 8.02 4.84
N VAL A 178 1.23 8.98 4.74
CA VAL A 178 0.63 9.59 5.94
C VAL A 178 -0.05 8.52 6.79
N PRO A 179 0.17 8.49 8.12
CA PRO A 179 -0.39 7.46 8.99
C PRO A 179 -1.92 7.38 8.92
N ASP A 180 -2.61 8.52 8.93
CA ASP A 180 -4.07 8.57 8.79
C ASP A 180 -4.47 8.45 7.30
N PRO A 181 -5.17 7.36 6.91
CA PRO A 181 -5.59 7.13 5.53
C PRO A 181 -6.43 8.27 4.95
N ASN A 182 -7.17 9.01 5.76
CA ASN A 182 -8.03 10.11 5.31
C ASN A 182 -7.27 11.27 4.66
N TYR A 183 -5.94 11.33 4.78
CA TYR A 183 -5.09 12.34 4.13
C TYR A 183 -4.26 11.80 2.96
N ARG A 184 -4.30 10.49 2.69
CA ARG A 184 -3.62 9.88 1.54
C ARG A 184 -4.36 10.23 0.25
N PRO A 185 -3.66 10.43 -0.89
CA PRO A 185 -4.32 10.52 -2.18
C PRO A 185 -5.09 9.22 -2.48
N ASP A 186 -6.14 9.29 -3.29
CA ASP A 186 -6.69 8.08 -3.92
C ASP A 186 -5.77 7.58 -5.06
N VAL A 187 -6.01 6.36 -5.55
CA VAL A 187 -5.13 5.74 -6.56
C VAL A 187 -5.12 6.53 -7.88
N LEU A 188 -6.21 7.21 -8.22
CA LEU A 188 -6.32 8.00 -9.44
C LEU A 188 -5.52 9.30 -9.33
N GLU A 189 -5.56 9.97 -8.18
CA GLU A 189 -4.68 11.10 -7.86
C GLU A 189 -3.20 10.70 -8.01
N VAL A 190 -2.82 9.48 -7.59
CA VAL A 190 -1.46 8.96 -7.74
C VAL A 190 -1.09 8.78 -9.22
N VAL A 191 -1.99 8.18 -10.01
CA VAL A 191 -1.82 8.03 -11.46
C VAL A 191 -1.65 9.38 -12.15
N ASP A 192 -2.51 10.35 -11.84
CA ASP A 192 -2.51 11.67 -12.48
C ASP A 192 -1.26 12.47 -12.14
N PHE A 193 -0.74 12.33 -10.93
CA PHE A 193 0.55 12.91 -10.57
C PHE A 193 1.68 12.31 -11.41
N TRP A 194 1.85 10.99 -11.40
CA TRP A 194 2.99 10.37 -12.07
C TRP A 194 2.93 10.42 -13.59
N LYS A 195 1.73 10.42 -14.20
CA LYS A 195 1.56 10.65 -15.64
C LYS A 195 2.04 12.05 -16.03
N ARG A 196 1.70 13.08 -15.25
CA ARG A 196 2.16 14.45 -15.51
C ARG A 196 3.67 14.57 -15.36
N GLU A 197 4.24 14.01 -14.29
CA GLU A 197 5.69 14.01 -14.08
C GLU A 197 6.43 13.23 -15.18
N ARG A 198 5.87 12.12 -15.67
CA ARG A 198 6.42 11.41 -16.82
C ARG A 198 6.43 12.30 -18.06
N ALA A 199 5.33 12.97 -18.38
CA ALA A 199 5.24 13.85 -19.55
C ALA A 199 6.26 15.00 -19.50
N ILE A 200 6.46 15.63 -18.33
CA ILE A 200 7.41 16.73 -18.14
C ILE A 200 8.86 16.28 -18.36
N ASN A 201 9.22 15.05 -17.97
CA ASN A 201 10.59 14.56 -18.05
C ASN A 201 10.93 13.86 -19.38
N HIS A 202 9.96 13.75 -20.30
CA HIS A 202 10.16 13.24 -21.66
C HIS A 202 10.10 14.35 -22.73
N SER A 203 9.87 15.61 -22.33
CA SER A 203 9.92 16.81 -23.20
C SER A 203 11.26 17.53 -23.08
#